data_AF-A0A498L7V8-F1
#
_entry.id   AF-A0A498L7V8-F1
#
_cell.length_a   1.000
_cell.length_b   1.000
_cell.length_c   1.000
_cell.angle_alpha   90.00
_cell.angle_beta   90.00
_cell.angle_gamma   90.00
#
_symmetry.space_group_name_H-M   'P 1'
#
loop_
_entity.id
_entity.type
_entity.pdbx_description
1 polymer ?
#
loop_
_entity_poly.entity_id
_entity_poly.type
_entity_poly.pdbx_seq_one_letter_code
_entity_poly.pdbx_strand_id
1 'polypeptide(L)'
;MHFESPQNTRRLDGLENLFNVTLNYRRDADVVRREQIMIKTEDVEDKIFPQVLDKKDKLVCWVVSNWNEQFERVKYYNELKKHINIYTFGRHFGKAVNDAEYKEILTTCKFYLSFENTAAHYDYMTEKLFNPLTFGSVPVTLGAPRYIYERFVPKDAFIHVKDFSSPQKLAEHLLIY
;
A
#
# COMPACT_ATOMS: atom_id res chain seq x y z
N MET A 1 12.89 -10.57 2.40
CA MET A 1 12.73 -9.66 3.55
C MET A 1 11.42 -10.01 4.25
N HIS A 2 11.45 -10.62 5.44
CA HIS A 2 10.22 -11.00 6.17
C HIS A 2 9.56 -9.76 6.80
N PHE A 3 8.78 -9.04 6.01
CA PHE A 3 7.84 -8.03 6.50
C PHE A 3 6.43 -8.60 6.65
N GLU A 4 6.25 -9.91 6.52
CA GLU A 4 4.93 -10.50 6.42
C GLU A 4 4.20 -10.50 7.77
N SER A 5 2.88 -10.36 7.71
CA SER A 5 2.00 -10.44 8.87
C SER A 5 2.10 -11.81 9.57
N PRO A 6 1.86 -11.88 10.89
CA PRO A 6 1.80 -13.14 11.62
C PRO A 6 0.90 -14.22 11.00
N GLN A 7 -0.27 -13.88 10.42
CA GLN A 7 -1.13 -14.90 9.78
C GLN A 7 -0.53 -15.48 8.50
N ASN A 8 0.33 -14.73 7.82
CA ASN A 8 0.93 -15.14 6.55
C ASN A 8 2.40 -15.59 6.74
N THR A 9 2.89 -15.60 7.97
CA THR A 9 4.22 -16.09 8.32
C THR A 9 4.15 -17.54 8.80
N ARG A 10 4.91 -18.43 8.13
CA ARG A 10 5.03 -19.83 8.55
C ARG A 10 5.66 -19.92 9.94
N ARG A 11 5.03 -20.68 10.85
CA ARG A 11 5.64 -21.06 12.13
C ARG A 11 6.70 -22.13 11.89
N LEU A 12 7.84 -21.99 12.57
CA LEU A 12 8.93 -22.96 12.55
C LEU A 12 8.87 -23.71 13.88
N ASP A 13 8.50 -24.98 13.80
CA ASP A 13 8.36 -25.84 14.97
C ASP A 13 9.71 -26.02 15.68
N GLY A 14 9.70 -26.07 17.02
CA GLY A 14 10.90 -26.23 17.83
C GLY A 14 11.68 -24.95 18.09
N LEU A 15 11.22 -23.80 17.58
CA LEU A 15 11.77 -22.48 17.93
C LEU A 15 11.00 -21.81 19.08
N GLU A 16 9.99 -22.47 19.65
CA GLU A 16 9.24 -21.91 20.78
C GLU A 16 10.16 -21.69 21.98
N ASN A 17 10.11 -20.49 22.58
CA ASN A 17 10.86 -20.11 23.78
C ASN A 17 12.41 -20.16 23.65
N LEU A 18 12.96 -20.31 22.44
CA LEU A 18 14.42 -20.28 22.23
C LEU A 18 15.01 -18.87 22.21
N PHE A 19 14.20 -17.88 21.83
CA PHE A 19 14.61 -16.48 21.71
C PHE A 19 13.75 -15.59 22.60
N ASN A 20 14.39 -14.64 23.29
CA ASN A 20 13.76 -13.57 24.04
C ASN A 20 13.83 -12.21 23.33
N VAL A 21 14.29 -12.18 22.08
CA VAL A 21 14.45 -11.00 21.24
C VAL A 21 13.51 -11.09 20.04
N THR A 22 12.86 -9.98 19.71
CA THR A 22 11.92 -9.85 18.60
C THR A 22 12.50 -8.98 17.48
N LEU A 23 12.42 -9.48 16.23
CA LEU A 23 12.84 -8.75 15.03
C LEU A 23 11.68 -8.70 14.03
N ASN A 24 10.98 -7.57 13.95
CA ASN A 24 9.85 -7.39 13.03
C ASN A 24 9.53 -5.89 12.80
N TYR A 25 8.42 -5.60 12.10
CA TYR A 25 8.02 -4.25 11.69
C TYR A 25 7.41 -3.39 12.81
N ARG A 26 6.98 -4.00 13.92
CA ARG A 26 6.36 -3.28 15.03
C ARG A 26 7.39 -2.41 15.74
N ARG A 27 6.96 -1.24 16.20
CA ARG A 27 7.84 -0.31 16.93
C ARG A 27 8.21 -0.77 18.33
N ASP A 28 7.48 -1.72 18.88
CA ASP A 28 7.75 -2.33 20.19
C ASP A 28 8.61 -3.60 20.10
N ALA A 29 9.16 -3.91 18.92
CA ALA A 29 10.14 -4.96 18.75
C ALA A 29 11.54 -4.52 19.25
N ASP A 30 12.34 -5.47 19.74
CA ASP A 30 13.72 -5.23 20.18
C ASP A 30 14.60 -4.74 19.03
N VAL A 31 14.40 -5.32 17.83
CA VAL A 31 15.06 -4.92 16.58
C VAL A 31 13.99 -4.58 15.55
N VAL A 32 13.67 -3.30 15.42
CA VAL A 32 12.67 -2.81 14.47
C VAL A 32 13.21 -2.89 13.04
N ARG A 33 12.48 -3.56 12.16
CA ARG A 33 12.80 -3.73 10.74
C ARG A 33 11.61 -3.32 9.88
N ARG A 34 11.70 -2.15 9.26
CA ARG A 34 10.62 -1.57 8.44
C ARG A 34 11.16 -0.67 7.34
N GLU A 35 10.32 -0.42 6.33
CA GLU A 35 10.57 0.68 5.40
C GLU A 35 10.34 2.04 6.08
N GLN A 36 11.11 3.02 5.65
CA GLN A 36 11.10 4.39 6.16
C GLN A 36 11.20 5.36 4.98
N ILE A 37 10.51 6.49 5.09
CA ILE A 37 10.65 7.62 4.16
C ILE A 37 11.25 8.79 4.93
N MET A 38 12.14 9.54 4.28
CA MET A 38 12.66 10.79 4.83
C MET A 38 12.07 11.95 4.02
N ILE A 39 11.39 12.85 4.73
CA ILE A 39 10.89 14.09 4.15
C ILE A 39 12.07 15.05 4.04
N LYS A 40 12.33 15.57 2.83
CA LYS A 40 13.34 16.61 2.66
C LYS A 40 12.88 17.87 3.38
N THR A 41 13.77 18.49 4.14
CA THR A 41 13.49 19.69 4.94
C THR A 41 13.61 20.99 4.15
N GLU A 42 14.09 20.93 2.91
CA GLU A 42 14.32 22.08 2.04
C GLU A 42 13.42 21.98 0.81
N ASP A 43 12.82 23.11 0.42
CA ASP A 43 12.07 23.26 -0.82
C ASP A 43 13.05 23.23 -2.00
N VAL A 44 13.43 22.02 -2.42
CA VAL A 44 14.18 21.81 -3.65
C VAL A 44 13.19 21.89 -4.81
N GLU A 45 13.51 22.68 -5.83
CA GLU A 45 12.74 22.71 -7.08
C GLU A 45 12.53 21.27 -7.59
N ASP A 46 11.28 20.81 -7.58
CA ASP A 46 10.96 19.45 -7.95
C ASP A 46 10.92 19.32 -9.47
N LYS A 47 12.08 19.07 -10.07
CA LYS A 47 12.22 18.84 -11.51
C LYS A 47 11.65 17.50 -11.96
N ILE A 48 11.35 16.59 -11.02
CA ILE A 48 10.90 15.23 -11.30
C ILE A 48 9.38 15.18 -11.36
N PHE A 49 8.69 15.85 -10.44
CA PHE A 49 7.24 15.77 -10.32
C PHE A 49 6.48 16.20 -11.58
N PRO A 50 6.83 17.29 -12.30
CA PRO A 50 6.21 17.64 -13.58
C PRO A 50 6.33 16.52 -14.62
N GLN A 51 7.51 15.89 -14.74
CA GLN A 51 7.74 14.79 -15.68
C GLN A 51 6.95 13.53 -15.31
N VAL A 52 6.66 13.33 -14.02
CA VAL A 52 5.83 12.23 -13.53
C VAL A 52 4.36 12.51 -13.84
N LEU A 53 3.89 13.75 -13.70
CA LEU A 53 2.50 14.13 -14.01
C LEU A 53 2.16 13.91 -15.49
N ASP A 54 3.07 14.25 -16.40
CA ASP A 54 2.87 14.06 -17.85
C ASP A 54 2.67 12.60 -18.26
N LYS A 55 3.15 11.65 -17.44
CA LYS A 55 3.03 10.21 -17.68
C LYS A 55 1.74 9.60 -17.14
N LYS A 56 0.94 10.35 -16.38
CA LYS A 56 -0.25 9.81 -15.70
C LYS A 56 -1.43 9.67 -16.67
N ASP A 57 -1.70 8.44 -17.09
CA ASP A 57 -2.81 8.09 -17.98
C ASP A 57 -3.86 7.18 -17.32
N LYS A 58 -3.57 6.64 -16.13
CA LYS A 58 -4.45 5.74 -15.38
C LYS A 58 -4.91 6.40 -14.08
N LEU A 59 -6.22 6.38 -13.84
CA LEU A 59 -6.79 6.97 -12.63
C LEU A 59 -6.48 6.12 -11.39
N VAL A 60 -6.87 4.85 -11.38
CA VAL A 60 -6.67 3.93 -10.25
C VAL A 60 -6.01 2.65 -10.71
N CYS A 61 -4.95 2.21 -10.04
CA CYS A 61 -4.23 0.98 -10.36
C CYS A 61 -4.11 0.06 -9.15
N TRP A 62 -4.01 -1.24 -9.40
CA TRP A 62 -3.80 -2.23 -8.35
C TRP A 62 -2.99 -3.42 -8.85
N VAL A 63 -1.87 -3.75 -8.18
CA VAL A 63 -1.07 -4.94 -8.48
C VAL A 63 -1.31 -6.02 -7.43
N VAL A 64 -1.77 -7.20 -7.85
CA VAL A 64 -2.12 -8.31 -6.95
C VAL A 64 -1.59 -9.64 -7.46
N SER A 65 -0.87 -10.33 -6.57
CA SER A 65 -0.43 -11.71 -6.80
C SER A 65 -1.03 -12.72 -5.83
N ASN A 66 -1.39 -12.31 -4.61
CA ASN A 66 -2.04 -13.16 -3.62
C ASN A 66 -3.53 -12.84 -3.59
N TRP A 67 -4.38 -13.72 -4.11
CA TRP A 67 -5.82 -13.50 -4.19
C TRP A 67 -6.59 -14.52 -3.37
N ASN A 68 -7.58 -14.04 -2.62
CA ASN A 68 -8.57 -14.86 -1.96
C ASN A 68 -9.84 -14.03 -1.77
N GLU A 69 -10.99 -14.53 -2.23
CA GLU A 69 -12.29 -13.85 -2.12
C GLU A 69 -12.69 -13.52 -0.68
N GLN A 70 -12.13 -14.23 0.30
CA GLN A 70 -12.39 -13.97 1.71
C GLN A 70 -11.61 -12.79 2.28
N PHE A 71 -10.54 -12.35 1.62
CA PHE A 71 -9.74 -11.22 2.08
C PHE A 71 -10.52 -9.92 1.98
N GLU A 72 -10.41 -9.08 3.03
CA GLU A 72 -11.05 -7.76 3.10
C GLU A 72 -10.73 -6.90 1.88
N ARG A 73 -9.46 -6.91 1.42
CA ARG A 73 -9.04 -6.17 0.23
C ARG A 73 -9.76 -6.58 -1.06
N VAL A 74 -10.08 -7.87 -1.20
CA VAL A 74 -10.76 -8.40 -2.39
C VAL A 74 -12.23 -8.02 -2.33
N LYS A 75 -12.87 -8.17 -1.16
CA LYS A 75 -14.23 -7.70 -0.92
C LYS A 75 -14.37 -6.19 -1.19
N TYR A 76 -13.45 -5.39 -0.66
CA TYR A 76 -13.44 -3.95 -0.86
C TYR A 76 -13.24 -3.57 -2.34
N TYR A 77 -12.29 -4.21 -3.02
CA TYR A 77 -12.09 -4.03 -4.47
C TYR A 77 -13.35 -4.39 -5.28
N ASN A 78 -14.00 -5.51 -4.96
CA ASN A 78 -15.20 -5.96 -5.67
C ASN A 78 -16.37 -4.99 -5.53
N GLU A 79 -16.47 -4.26 -4.42
CA GLU A 79 -17.43 -3.16 -4.27
C GLU A 79 -16.97 -1.89 -4.98
N LEU A 80 -15.71 -1.47 -4.79
CA LEU A 80 -15.16 -0.25 -5.39
C LEU A 80 -15.22 -0.26 -6.92
N LYS A 81 -14.88 -1.38 -7.56
CA LYS A 81 -14.83 -1.52 -9.03
C LYS A 81 -16.19 -1.32 -9.72
N LYS A 82 -17.30 -1.36 -8.96
CA LYS A 82 -18.64 -1.07 -9.48
C LYS A 82 -18.85 0.43 -9.74
N HIS A 83 -18.04 1.28 -9.13
CA HIS A 83 -18.20 2.73 -9.13
C HIS A 83 -17.06 3.48 -9.85
N ILE A 84 -15.92 2.83 -10.08
CA ILE A 84 -14.74 3.42 -10.71
C ILE A 84 -13.97 2.35 -11.49
N ASN A 85 -13.40 2.73 -12.64
CA ASN A 85 -12.51 1.84 -13.39
C ASN A 85 -11.18 1.67 -12.66
N ILE A 86 -10.74 0.43 -12.49
CA ILE A 86 -9.48 0.09 -11.80
C ILE A 86 -8.62 -0.74 -12.74
N TYR A 87 -7.42 -0.24 -13.06
CA TYR A 87 -6.43 -0.94 -13.86
C TYR A 87 -5.71 -1.98 -13.01
N THR A 88 -5.97 -3.26 -13.28
CA THR A 88 -5.45 -4.37 -12.47
C THR A 88 -4.30 -5.11 -13.14
N PHE A 89 -3.26 -5.40 -12.38
CA PHE A 89 -2.05 -6.11 -12.82
C PHE A 89 -1.63 -7.16 -11.80
N GLY A 90 -0.67 -8.01 -12.17
CA GLY A 90 -0.10 -9.03 -11.27
C GLY A 90 -0.61 -10.43 -11.57
N ARG A 91 -0.02 -11.42 -10.87
CA ARG A 91 -0.21 -12.85 -11.18
C ARG A 91 -1.69 -13.25 -11.20
N HIS A 92 -2.51 -12.65 -10.34
CA HIS A 92 -3.94 -12.96 -10.32
C HIS A 92 -4.65 -12.57 -11.62
N PHE A 93 -4.20 -11.49 -12.27
CA PHE A 93 -4.76 -10.96 -13.51
C PHE A 93 -4.01 -11.45 -14.76
N GLY A 94 -3.32 -12.58 -14.67
CA GLY A 94 -2.75 -13.31 -15.80
C GLY A 94 -1.26 -13.09 -16.08
N LYS A 95 -0.63 -12.05 -15.52
CA LYS A 95 0.81 -11.78 -15.72
C LYS A 95 1.50 -11.34 -14.44
N ALA A 96 2.54 -12.07 -14.03
CA ALA A 96 3.42 -11.62 -12.96
C ALA A 96 4.11 -10.32 -13.37
N VAL A 97 4.14 -9.35 -12.45
CA VAL A 97 4.75 -8.04 -12.63
C VAL A 97 6.13 -8.09 -11.99
N ASN A 98 7.17 -7.74 -12.74
CA ASN A 98 8.53 -7.58 -12.21
C ASN A 98 8.74 -6.16 -11.64
N ASP A 99 9.88 -5.92 -11.00
CA ASP A 99 10.15 -4.64 -10.31
C ASP A 99 10.15 -3.43 -11.26
N ALA A 100 10.64 -3.58 -12.49
CA ALA A 100 10.67 -2.51 -13.49
C ALA A 100 9.24 -2.17 -13.97
N GLU A 101 8.44 -3.19 -14.26
CA GLU A 101 7.02 -3.03 -14.63
C GLU A 101 6.21 -2.44 -13.47
N TYR A 102 6.49 -2.86 -12.24
CA TYR A 102 5.81 -2.32 -11.06
C TYR A 102 6.07 -0.83 -10.90
N LYS A 103 7.34 -0.42 -11.04
CA LYS A 103 7.72 1.00 -11.05
C LYS A 103 7.02 1.77 -12.17
N GLU A 104 6.98 1.23 -13.37
CA GLU A 104 6.30 1.87 -14.52
C GLU A 104 4.81 2.08 -14.25
N ILE A 105 4.12 1.06 -13.75
CA ILE A 105 2.70 1.15 -13.34
C ILE A 105 2.50 2.30 -12.34
N LEU A 106 3.35 2.39 -11.31
CA LEU A 106 3.24 3.45 -10.30
C LEU A 106 3.52 4.84 -10.86
N THR A 107 4.38 4.99 -11.87
CA THR A 107 4.61 6.30 -12.50
C THR A 107 3.43 6.75 -13.37
N THR A 108 2.72 5.81 -13.99
CA THR A 108 1.59 6.10 -14.89
C THR A 108 0.24 6.21 -14.20
N CYS A 109 0.18 5.90 -12.89
CA CYS A 109 -1.04 5.96 -12.12
C CYS A 109 -1.18 7.24 -11.30
N LYS A 110 -2.40 7.77 -11.18
CA LYS A 110 -2.71 8.84 -10.20
C LYS A 110 -2.84 8.26 -8.79
N PHE A 111 -3.72 7.27 -8.63
CA PHE A 111 -4.02 6.63 -7.36
C PHE A 111 -3.65 5.14 -7.39
N TYR A 112 -2.93 4.66 -6.39
CA TYR A 112 -2.57 3.25 -6.27
C TYR A 112 -3.28 2.62 -5.09
N LEU A 113 -3.95 1.48 -5.29
CA LEU A 113 -4.59 0.73 -4.20
C LEU A 113 -3.53 0.00 -3.36
N SER A 114 -3.08 0.68 -2.30
CA SER A 114 -2.11 0.21 -1.30
C SER A 114 -2.75 -0.71 -0.27
N PHE A 115 -3.47 -1.74 -0.72
CA PHE A 115 -4.22 -2.62 0.15
C PHE A 115 -3.33 -3.73 0.72
N GLU A 116 -3.16 -3.73 2.05
CA GLU A 116 -2.42 -4.78 2.73
C GLU A 116 -3.15 -6.12 2.64
N ASN A 117 -2.39 -7.22 2.71
CA ASN A 117 -2.97 -8.56 2.67
C ASN A 117 -3.76 -8.89 3.95
N THR A 118 -3.53 -8.14 5.03
CA THR A 118 -4.14 -8.31 6.34
C THR A 118 -4.34 -6.95 7.00
N ALA A 119 -5.54 -6.68 7.50
CA ALA A 119 -5.86 -5.40 8.16
C ALA A 119 -5.69 -5.41 9.69
N ALA A 120 -5.54 -6.59 10.30
CA ALA A 120 -5.67 -6.78 11.75
C ALA A 120 -4.36 -6.62 12.54
N HIS A 121 -3.29 -6.05 11.97
CA HIS A 121 -2.01 -5.93 12.64
C HIS A 121 -1.53 -4.50 12.84
N TYR A 122 -1.24 -4.20 14.11
CA TYR A 122 -0.64 -2.95 14.54
C TYR A 122 0.71 -2.73 13.86
N ASP A 123 0.96 -1.52 13.38
CA ASP A 123 2.17 -1.12 12.63
C ASP A 123 2.46 -1.92 11.34
N TYR A 124 1.54 -2.75 10.85
CA TYR A 124 1.73 -3.50 9.60
C TYR A 124 1.49 -2.61 8.38
N MET A 125 2.59 -2.09 7.82
CA MET A 125 2.65 -1.38 6.54
C MET A 125 3.87 -1.86 5.78
N THR A 126 3.71 -2.06 4.49
CA THR A 126 4.71 -2.67 3.63
C THR A 126 5.10 -1.73 2.49
N GLU A 127 5.82 -2.27 1.52
CA GLU A 127 6.22 -1.59 0.28
C GLU A 127 5.02 -0.99 -0.48
N LYS A 128 3.80 -1.47 -0.22
CA LYS A 128 2.56 -0.96 -0.81
C LYS A 128 2.26 0.47 -0.44
N LEU A 129 2.68 0.94 0.74
CA LEU A 129 2.54 2.35 1.12
C LEU A 129 3.67 3.20 0.52
N PHE A 130 4.91 2.74 0.64
CA PHE A 130 6.09 3.55 0.36
C PHE A 130 6.45 3.63 -1.13
N ASN A 131 6.21 2.57 -1.92
CA ASN A 131 6.52 2.60 -3.34
C ASN A 131 5.67 3.64 -4.11
N PRO A 132 4.34 3.75 -3.91
CA PRO A 132 3.56 4.83 -4.52
C PRO A 132 4.12 6.21 -4.16
N LEU A 133 4.41 6.46 -2.88
CA LEU A 133 5.01 7.72 -2.43
C LEU A 133 6.36 8.02 -3.10
N THR A 134 7.16 6.97 -3.34
CA THR A 134 8.48 7.09 -3.97
C THR A 134 8.39 7.33 -5.48
N PHE A 135 7.42 6.74 -6.16
CA PHE A 135 7.29 6.78 -7.62
C PHE A 135 6.20 7.75 -8.12
N GLY A 136 5.60 8.50 -7.20
CA GLY A 136 4.71 9.62 -7.49
C GLY A 136 3.24 9.25 -7.70
N SER A 137 2.78 8.11 -7.20
CA SER A 137 1.36 7.76 -7.08
C SER A 137 0.84 8.09 -5.68
N VAL A 138 -0.41 8.52 -5.56
CA VAL A 138 -1.06 8.70 -4.25
C VAL A 138 -1.57 7.35 -3.74
N PRO A 139 -1.10 6.85 -2.59
CA PRO A 139 -1.58 5.59 -2.03
C PRO A 139 -3.01 5.71 -1.46
N VAL A 140 -3.89 4.80 -1.85
CA VAL A 140 -5.22 4.58 -1.27
C VAL A 140 -5.13 3.34 -0.37
N THR A 141 -5.15 3.54 0.93
CA THR A 141 -4.75 2.53 1.91
C THR A 141 -5.95 1.80 2.53
N LEU A 142 -5.79 0.48 2.66
CA LEU A 142 -6.65 -0.40 3.43
C LEU A 142 -5.73 -1.33 4.25
N GLY A 143 -5.81 -1.26 5.57
CA GLY A 143 -4.92 -1.99 6.45
C GLY A 143 -5.11 -1.57 7.91
N ALA A 144 -4.02 -1.16 8.57
CA ALA A 144 -4.04 -0.62 9.92
C ALA A 144 -5.00 0.59 10.05
N PRO A 145 -5.36 1.03 11.27
CA PRO A 145 -6.11 2.27 11.45
C PRO A 145 -5.35 3.49 10.91
N ARG A 146 -6.08 4.50 10.38
CA ARG A 146 -5.52 5.75 9.83
C ARG A 146 -4.45 6.40 10.73
N TYR A 147 -4.72 6.52 12.03
CA TYR A 147 -3.80 7.16 12.98
C TYR A 147 -2.44 6.43 13.09
N ILE A 148 -2.33 5.18 12.64
CA ILE A 148 -1.06 4.45 12.58
C ILE A 148 -0.23 4.96 11.41
N TYR A 149 -0.82 5.09 10.22
CA TYR A 149 -0.14 5.63 9.03
C TYR A 149 0.40 7.05 9.29
N GLU A 150 -0.39 7.89 9.97
CA GLU A 150 -0.03 9.27 10.32
C GLU A 150 1.20 9.39 11.24
N ARG A 151 1.65 8.29 11.85
CA ARG A 151 2.91 8.26 12.62
C ARG A 151 4.15 8.09 11.75
N PHE A 152 3.98 7.77 10.46
CA PHE A 152 5.06 7.44 9.55
C PHE A 152 5.09 8.30 8.30
N VAL A 153 3.94 8.80 7.87
CA VAL A 153 3.81 9.69 6.72
C VAL A 153 2.86 10.84 7.07
N PRO A 154 3.00 12.01 6.43
CA PRO A 154 2.06 13.11 6.62
C PRO A 154 0.61 12.67 6.34
N LYS A 155 -0.34 13.22 7.10
CA LYS A 155 -1.77 12.88 7.00
C LYS A 155 -2.37 13.07 5.60
N ASP A 156 -1.79 13.98 4.81
CA ASP A 156 -2.26 14.34 3.47
C ASP A 156 -1.47 13.60 2.37
N ALA A 157 -0.53 12.71 2.74
CA ALA A 157 0.25 11.90 1.80
C ALA A 157 -0.47 10.64 1.33
N PHE A 158 -1.62 10.29 1.91
CA PHE A 158 -2.39 9.10 1.57
C PHE A 158 -3.89 9.31 1.78
N ILE A 159 -4.69 8.48 1.10
CA ILE A 159 -6.15 8.45 1.25
C ILE A 159 -6.50 7.16 1.99
N HIS A 160 -7.14 7.25 3.15
CA HIS A 160 -7.56 6.06 3.88
C HIS A 160 -9.00 5.70 3.52
N VAL A 161 -9.25 4.44 3.15
CA VAL A 161 -10.60 3.99 2.73
C VAL A 161 -11.69 4.24 3.78
N LYS A 162 -11.34 4.17 5.08
CA LYS A 162 -12.28 4.41 6.19
C LYS A 162 -12.61 5.89 6.44
N ASP A 163 -12.02 6.81 5.68
CA ASP A 163 -12.41 8.23 5.72
C ASP A 163 -13.74 8.47 4.97
N PHE A 164 -14.21 7.47 4.22
CA PHE A 164 -15.42 7.51 3.43
C PHE A 164 -16.46 6.56 4.01
N SER A 165 -17.74 6.98 3.95
CA SER A 165 -18.85 6.15 4.43
C SER A 165 -19.13 4.92 3.56
N SER A 166 -18.62 4.89 2.32
CA SER A 166 -18.76 3.76 1.40
C SER A 166 -17.68 3.76 0.30
N PRO A 167 -17.43 2.62 -0.37
CA PRO A 167 -16.58 2.57 -1.57
C PRO A 167 -17.05 3.49 -2.70
N GLN A 168 -18.36 3.70 -2.84
CA GLN A 168 -18.92 4.68 -3.77
C GLN A 168 -18.45 6.10 -3.46
N LYS A 169 -18.47 6.50 -2.18
CA LYS A 169 -18.02 7.84 -1.76
C LYS A 169 -16.52 8.05 -1.99
N LEU A 170 -15.73 7.00 -1.80
CA LEU A 170 -14.32 7.01 -2.20
C LEU A 170 -14.20 7.19 -3.73
N ALA A 171 -14.93 6.41 -4.53
CA ALA A 171 -14.90 6.54 -5.99
C ALA A 171 -15.27 7.96 -6.47
N GLU A 172 -16.34 8.54 -5.91
CA GLU A 172 -16.76 9.93 -6.19
C GLU A 172 -15.63 10.92 -5.88
N HIS A 173 -14.92 10.76 -4.76
CA HIS A 173 -13.78 11.61 -4.42
C HIS A 173 -12.61 11.48 -5.39
N LEU A 174 -12.27 10.26 -5.82
CA LEU A 174 -11.16 10.02 -6.75
C LEU A 174 -11.43 10.53 -8.17
N LEU A 175 -12.70 10.55 -8.61
CA LEU A 175 -13.09 11.00 -9.96
C LEU A 175 -13.05 12.53 -10.15
N ILE A 176 -12.90 13.31 -9.07
CA ILE A 176 -12.83 14.77 -9.13
C ILE A 176 -11.43 15.26 -9.60
N TYR A 177 -10.41 14.39 -9.60
CA TYR A 177 -9.01 14.70 -9.90
C TYR A 177 -8.50 14.17 -11.25
#